data_AF-G4VDV0-F1
#
_entry.id   AF-G4VDV0-F1
#
_cell.length_a   1.000
_cell.length_b   1.000
_cell.length_c   1.000
_cell.angle_alpha   90.00
_cell.angle_beta   90.00
_cell.angle_gamma   90.00
#
_symmetry.space_group_name_H-M   'P 1'
#
loop_
_entity.id
_entity.type
_entity.pdbx_description
1 polymer ?
#
loop_
_entity_poly.entity_id
_entity_poly.type
_entity_poly.pdbx_seq_one_letter_code
_entity_poly.pdbx_strand_id
1 'polypeptide(L)'
;MQSMTCQDCPRKLEVERYIKEHKIDEMLQNLASSLFYQMPENPKQYLIEQLQLLKASRDEFAEPPTLFTENNAETIFNMLDPCKKNSIPSDRYQHALETLGVLQCGKVLDSKDEFISKDMYMNVVKTGLKQMASTYKPIG
;
A
#
# COMPACT_ATOMS: atom_id res chain seq x y z
N MET A 1 -12.55 17.05 36.09
CA MET A 1 -13.31 16.98 34.84
C MET A 1 -13.04 15.62 34.22
N GLN A 2 -13.94 14.64 34.39
CA GLN A 2 -13.85 13.42 33.61
C GLN A 2 -14.26 13.80 32.20
N SER A 3 -13.30 13.86 31.27
CA SER A 3 -13.62 13.96 29.85
C SER A 3 -14.48 12.76 29.52
N MET A 4 -15.77 12.96 29.32
CA MET A 4 -16.67 11.94 28.80
C MET A 4 -16.13 11.52 27.43
N THR A 5 -15.33 10.46 27.42
CA THR A 5 -14.95 9.75 26.22
C THR A 5 -16.23 9.16 25.67
N CYS A 6 -16.90 9.87 24.77
CA CYS A 6 -18.08 9.32 24.13
C CYS A 6 -17.60 8.27 23.12
N GLN A 7 -17.44 7.03 23.59
CA GLN A 7 -16.91 5.92 22.82
C GLN A 7 -17.80 5.64 21.60
N ASP A 8 -19.11 5.88 21.74
CA ASP A 8 -20.16 5.57 20.76
C ASP A 8 -21.06 6.77 20.41
N CYS A 9 -20.52 8.00 20.41
CA CYS A 9 -21.29 9.16 19.94
C CYS A 9 -21.65 8.99 18.46
N PRO A 10 -22.89 9.30 18.04
CA PRO A 10 -23.27 9.29 16.63
C PRO A 10 -22.28 10.04 15.72
N ARG A 11 -21.77 11.20 16.16
CA ARG A 11 -20.80 12.00 15.39
C ARG A 11 -19.44 11.30 15.23
N LYS A 12 -18.97 10.60 16.26
CA LYS A 12 -17.68 9.89 16.21
C LYS A 12 -17.76 8.72 15.24
N LEU A 13 -18.82 7.91 15.34
CA LEU A 13 -19.08 6.79 14.44
C LEU A 13 -19.23 7.25 12.98
N GLU A 14 -19.88 8.39 12.75
CA GLU A 14 -19.98 8.99 11.43
C GLU A 14 -18.61 9.36 10.84
N VAL A 15 -17.74 9.99 11.63
CA VAL A 15 -16.38 10.36 11.22
C VAL A 15 -15.53 9.12 10.94
N GLU A 16 -15.53 8.13 11.85
CA GLU A 16 -14.79 6.89 11.66
C GLU A 16 -15.24 6.14 10.40
N ARG A 17 -16.55 6.10 10.15
CA ARG A 17 -17.10 5.53 8.92
C ARG A 17 -16.62 6.31 7.70
N TYR A 18 -16.70 7.63 7.71
CA TYR A 18 -16.26 8.46 6.58
C TYR A 18 -14.77 8.28 6.28
N ILE A 19 -13.91 8.35 7.30
CA ILE A 19 -12.46 8.18 7.17
C ILE A 19 -12.14 6.82 6.54
N LYS A 20 -12.76 5.74 7.05
CA LYS A 20 -12.56 4.38 6.55
C LYS A 20 -13.10 4.18 5.14
N GLU A 21 -14.33 4.65 4.88
CA GLU A 21 -14.99 4.50 3.58
C GLU A 21 -14.25 5.24 2.48
N HIS A 22 -13.66 6.39 2.81
CA HIS A 22 -12.90 7.21 1.87
C HIS A 22 -11.39 6.95 1.88
N LYS A 23 -10.92 5.98 2.68
CA LYS A 23 -9.50 5.58 2.81
C LYS A 23 -8.57 6.76 3.11
N ILE A 24 -9.03 7.66 3.99
CA ILE A 24 -8.33 8.93 4.26
C ILE A 24 -7.00 8.66 4.97
N ASP A 25 -6.95 7.70 5.89
CA ASP A 25 -5.71 7.36 6.61
C ASP A 25 -4.64 6.83 5.65
N GLU A 26 -5.01 5.91 4.75
CA GLU A 26 -4.11 5.34 3.76
C GLU A 26 -3.68 6.40 2.73
N MET A 27 -4.60 7.27 2.30
CA MET A 27 -4.29 8.38 1.40
C MET A 27 -3.24 9.31 2.03
N LEU A 28 -3.43 9.71 3.29
CA LEU A 28 -2.49 10.56 4.01
C LEU A 28 -1.14 9.87 4.22
N GLN A 29 -1.15 8.57 4.54
CA GLN A 29 0.08 7.78 4.67
C GLN A 29 0.87 7.77 3.35
N ASN A 30 0.21 7.52 2.21
CA ASN A 30 0.86 7.52 0.90
C ASN A 30 1.45 8.90 0.56
N LEU A 31 0.69 9.97 0.79
CA LEU A 31 1.15 11.34 0.54
C LEU A 31 2.36 11.71 1.41
N ALA A 32 2.32 11.35 2.70
CA ALA A 32 3.42 11.59 3.62
C ALA A 32 4.68 10.81 3.20
N SER A 33 4.55 9.52 2.93
CA SER A 33 5.66 8.68 2.46
C SER A 33 6.28 9.21 1.17
N SER A 34 5.44 9.63 0.21
CA SER A 34 5.91 10.24 -1.04
C SER A 34 6.67 11.56 -0.82
N LEU A 35 6.22 12.40 0.11
CA LEU A 35 6.95 13.62 0.47
C LEU A 35 8.33 13.33 1.08
N PHE A 36 8.41 12.36 1.99
CA PHE A 36 9.69 11.98 2.60
C PHE A 36 10.65 11.36 1.59
N TYR A 37 10.12 10.60 0.62
CA TYR A 37 10.94 9.98 -0.41
C TYR A 37 11.42 10.98 -1.46
N GLN A 38 10.51 11.79 -2.00
CA GLN A 38 10.81 12.71 -3.11
C GLN A 38 11.46 14.01 -2.65
N MET A 39 11.20 14.45 -1.41
CA MET A 39 11.65 15.73 -0.85
C MET A 39 11.53 16.90 -1.85
N PRO A 40 10.32 17.15 -2.39
CA PRO A 40 10.13 18.15 -3.45
C PRO A 40 10.40 19.57 -2.93
N GLU A 41 10.93 20.45 -3.79
CA GLU A 41 11.18 21.85 -3.46
C GLU A 41 9.90 22.62 -3.06
N ASN A 42 8.76 22.25 -3.65
CA ASN A 42 7.45 22.80 -3.31
C ASN A 42 6.47 21.70 -2.87
N PRO A 43 6.46 21.33 -1.58
CA PRO A 43 5.62 20.25 -1.06
C PRO A 43 4.13 20.43 -1.32
N LYS A 44 3.62 21.66 -1.23
CA LYS A 44 2.19 21.93 -1.44
C LYS A 44 1.77 21.67 -2.88
N GLN A 45 2.55 22.16 -3.84
CA GLN A 45 2.28 21.95 -5.25
C GLN A 45 2.36 20.46 -5.60
N TYR A 46 3.38 19.78 -5.10
CA TYR A 46 3.53 18.32 -5.27
C TYR A 46 2.32 17.55 -4.73
N LEU A 47 1.85 17.86 -3.52
CA LEU A 47 0.66 17.22 -2.95
C LEU A 47 -0.60 17.45 -3.79
N ILE A 48 -0.77 18.66 -4.36
CA ILE A 48 -1.90 18.95 -5.26
C ILE A 48 -1.85 18.03 -6.49
N GLU A 49 -0.68 17.87 -7.10
CA GLU A 49 -0.49 17.00 -8.27
C GLU A 49 -0.75 15.54 -7.93
N GLN A 50 -0.27 15.04 -6.78
CA GLN A 50 -0.55 13.67 -6.31
C GLN A 50 -2.06 13.45 -6.11
N LEU A 51 -2.77 14.41 -5.54
CA LEU A 51 -4.22 14.34 -5.35
C LEU A 51 -4.98 14.39 -6.69
N GLN A 52 -4.49 15.17 -7.66
CA GLN A 52 -5.06 15.20 -9.01
C GLN A 52 -4.89 13.85 -9.73
N LEU A 53 -3.72 13.23 -9.63
CA LEU A 53 -3.47 11.88 -10.16
C LEU A 53 -4.36 10.84 -9.50
N LEU A 54 -4.54 10.91 -8.18
CA LEU A 54 -5.41 10.00 -7.44
C LEU A 54 -6.88 10.16 -7.86
N LYS A 55 -7.33 11.41 -8.07
CA LYS A 55 -8.66 11.71 -8.60
C LYS A 55 -8.83 11.16 -10.02
N ALA A 56 -7.85 11.34 -10.91
CA ALA A 56 -7.88 10.77 -12.25
C ALA A 56 -7.89 9.24 -12.24
N SER A 57 -7.16 8.60 -11.31
CA SER A 57 -7.22 7.14 -11.15
C SER A 57 -8.63 6.65 -10.82
N ARG A 58 -9.35 7.38 -9.96
CA ARG A 58 -10.73 7.07 -9.60
C ARG A 58 -11.72 7.36 -10.73
N ASP A 59 -11.62 8.53 -11.35
CA ASP A 59 -12.64 9.05 -12.29
C ASP A 59 -12.41 8.56 -13.74
N GLU A 60 -11.15 8.32 -14.12
CA GLU A 60 -10.72 8.03 -15.49
C GLU A 60 -10.05 6.65 -15.61
N PHE A 61 -10.06 5.84 -14.53
CA PHE A 61 -9.40 4.53 -14.46
C PHE A 61 -7.90 4.56 -14.79
N ALA A 62 -7.24 5.70 -14.57
CA ALA A 62 -5.79 5.83 -14.67
C ALA A 62 -5.08 5.02 -13.55
N GLU A 63 -3.80 4.71 -13.75
CA GLU A 63 -3.02 4.06 -12.70
C GLU A 63 -2.75 5.05 -11.55
N PRO A 64 -3.02 4.67 -10.29
CA PRO A 64 -2.83 5.55 -9.14
C PRO A 64 -1.33 5.82 -8.89
N PRO A 65 -0.98 6.98 -8.29
CA PRO A 65 0.39 7.23 -7.87
C PRO A 65 0.80 6.21 -6.80
N THR A 66 1.96 5.58 -6.99
CA THR A 66 2.53 4.61 -6.05
C THR A 66 3.99 4.92 -5.78
N LEU A 67 4.42 4.74 -4.53
CA LEU A 67 5.82 4.86 -4.13
C LEU A 67 6.64 3.66 -4.61
N PHE A 68 6.08 2.46 -4.52
CA PHE A 68 6.72 1.23 -4.95
C PHE A 68 6.21 0.81 -6.32
N THR A 69 7.14 0.48 -7.21
CA THR A 69 6.88 0.00 -8.56
C THR A 69 7.08 -1.52 -8.66
N GLU A 70 6.59 -2.13 -9.73
CA GLU A 70 6.86 -3.55 -10.02
C GLU A 70 8.37 -3.83 -10.14
N ASN A 71 9.15 -2.89 -10.66
CA ASN A 71 10.61 -3.02 -10.73
C ASN A 71 11.25 -3.04 -9.33
N ASN A 72 10.73 -2.27 -8.37
CA ASN A 72 11.18 -2.36 -6.98
C ASN A 72 10.89 -3.75 -6.40
N ALA A 73 9.68 -4.27 -6.66
CA ALA A 73 9.28 -5.61 -6.21
C ALA A 73 10.20 -6.71 -6.79
N GLU A 74 10.48 -6.66 -8.09
CA GLU A 74 11.39 -7.60 -8.75
C GLU A 74 12.82 -7.48 -8.19
N THR A 75 13.28 -6.26 -7.93
CA THR A 75 14.60 -6.01 -7.34
C THR A 75 14.70 -6.65 -5.94
N ILE A 76 13.69 -6.45 -5.09
CA ILE A 76 13.62 -7.07 -3.76
C ILE A 76 13.63 -8.60 -3.87
N PHE A 77 12.86 -9.18 -4.79
CA PHE A 77 12.87 -10.62 -5.03
C PHE A 77 14.27 -11.13 -5.37
N ASN A 78 14.93 -10.48 -6.34
CA ASN A 78 16.25 -10.87 -6.80
C ASN A 78 17.31 -10.75 -5.68
N MET A 79 17.16 -9.77 -4.77
CA MET A 79 18.01 -9.65 -3.57
C MET A 79 17.80 -10.81 -2.58
N LEU A 80 16.57 -11.32 -2.49
CA LEU A 80 16.20 -12.42 -1.60
C LEU A 80 16.46 -13.81 -2.20
N ASP A 81 16.69 -13.90 -3.51
CA ASP A 81 17.09 -15.11 -4.24
C ASP A 81 18.52 -15.00 -4.82
N PRO A 82 19.57 -14.97 -3.97
CA PRO A 82 20.95 -14.81 -4.43
C PRO A 82 21.43 -15.99 -5.31
N CYS A 83 20.82 -17.16 -5.16
CA CYS A 83 21.15 -18.36 -5.94
C CYS A 83 20.42 -18.40 -7.29
N LYS A 84 19.57 -17.42 -7.62
CA LYS A 84 18.78 -17.35 -8.86
C LYS A 84 17.95 -18.62 -9.11
N LYS A 85 17.35 -19.16 -8.05
CA LYS A 85 16.45 -20.32 -8.10
C LYS A 85 15.06 -19.97 -8.64
N ASN A 86 14.78 -18.69 -8.89
CA ASN A 86 13.45 -18.13 -9.16
C ASN A 86 12.42 -18.50 -8.10
N SER A 87 12.89 -18.74 -6.87
CA SER A 87 12.05 -19.03 -5.70
C SER A 87 12.74 -18.58 -4.42
N ILE A 88 11.93 -18.16 -3.44
CA ILE A 88 12.39 -17.75 -2.11
C ILE A 88 11.61 -18.52 -1.04
N PRO A 89 12.23 -18.84 0.12
CA PRO A 89 11.50 -19.43 1.23
C PRO A 89 10.45 -18.48 1.80
N SER A 90 9.45 -19.04 2.49
CA SER A 90 8.31 -18.33 3.09
C SER A 90 8.70 -17.12 3.96
N ASP A 91 9.74 -17.23 4.80
CA ASP A 91 10.18 -16.15 5.68
C ASP A 91 10.65 -14.91 4.91
N ARG A 92 11.40 -15.11 3.82
CA ARG A 92 11.85 -14.04 2.91
C ARG A 92 10.68 -13.47 2.12
N TYR A 93 9.75 -14.33 1.68
CA TYR A 93 8.53 -13.89 1.03
C TYR A 93 7.73 -12.94 1.93
N GLN A 94 7.49 -13.33 3.19
CA GLN A 94 6.79 -12.49 4.15
C GLN A 94 7.52 -11.16 4.40
N HIS A 95 8.85 -11.20 4.59
CA HIS A 95 9.64 -9.99 4.77
C HIS A 95 9.58 -9.03 3.57
N ALA A 96 9.54 -9.57 2.36
CA ALA A 96 9.35 -8.77 1.15
C ALA A 96 7.98 -8.08 1.14
N LEU A 97 6.91 -8.79 1.50
CA LEU A 97 5.57 -8.20 1.57
C LEU A 97 5.45 -7.13 2.65
N GLU A 98 6.07 -7.34 3.80
CA GLU A 98 6.16 -6.34 4.89
C GLU A 98 6.87 -5.07 4.42
N THR A 99 8.02 -5.22 3.76
CA THR A 99 8.83 -4.11 3.24
C THR A 99 8.05 -3.26 2.23
N LEU A 100 7.25 -3.92 1.39
CA LEU A 100 6.41 -3.29 0.38
C LEU A 100 5.07 -2.78 0.93
N GLY A 101 4.73 -3.05 2.19
CA GLY A 101 3.46 -2.66 2.80
C GLY A 101 2.24 -3.43 2.29
N VAL A 102 2.43 -4.63 1.73
CA VAL A 102 1.38 -5.46 1.09
C VAL A 102 1.17 -6.81 1.78
N LEU A 103 1.59 -6.94 3.05
CA LEU A 103 1.47 -8.18 3.81
C LEU A 103 0.04 -8.73 3.82
N GLN A 104 -0.96 -7.85 3.99
CA GLN A 104 -2.38 -8.19 3.97
C GLN A 104 -2.90 -8.77 2.65
N CYS A 105 -2.15 -8.63 1.55
CA CYS A 105 -2.53 -9.15 0.24
C CYS A 105 -1.97 -10.56 -0.02
N GLY A 106 -0.98 -10.98 0.76
CA GLY A 106 -0.40 -12.32 0.69
C GLY A 106 -1.07 -13.29 1.64
N LYS A 107 -0.93 -14.58 1.35
CA LYS A 107 -1.21 -15.63 2.35
C LYS A 107 -0.03 -15.69 3.30
N VAL A 108 -0.30 -15.64 4.60
CA VAL A 108 0.69 -16.06 5.61
C VAL A 108 0.87 -17.56 5.44
N LEU A 109 2.12 -17.98 5.22
CA LEU A 109 2.45 -19.38 5.01
C LEU A 109 3.04 -19.91 6.32
N ASP A 110 2.38 -20.88 6.92
CA ASP A 110 2.76 -21.41 8.24
C ASP A 110 4.03 -22.24 8.20
N SER A 111 4.35 -22.84 7.04
CA SER A 111 5.51 -23.70 6.86
C SER A 111 6.72 -22.91 6.37
N LYS A 112 7.85 -23.06 7.08
CA LYS A 112 9.15 -22.51 6.67
C LYS A 112 9.75 -23.22 5.46
N ASP A 113 9.32 -24.45 5.19
CA ASP A 113 9.82 -25.27 4.09
C ASP A 113 9.13 -24.98 2.75
N GLU A 114 8.10 -24.11 2.76
CA GLU A 114 7.44 -23.68 1.54
C GLU A 114 8.28 -22.65 0.78
N PHE A 115 8.44 -22.91 -0.51
CA PHE A 115 9.11 -22.01 -1.46
C PHE A 115 8.08 -21.33 -2.34
N ILE A 116 8.21 -20.02 -2.48
CA ILE A 116 7.36 -19.19 -3.32
C ILE A 116 8.10 -18.84 -4.59
N SER A 117 7.50 -19.17 -5.73
CA SER A 117 8.05 -18.82 -7.04
C SER A 117 8.00 -17.32 -7.28
N LYS A 118 8.91 -16.84 -8.13
CA LYS A 118 8.95 -15.44 -8.57
C LYS A 118 7.60 -14.99 -9.13
N ASP A 119 6.98 -15.82 -9.97
CA ASP A 119 5.69 -15.48 -10.59
C ASP A 119 4.58 -15.32 -9.55
N MET A 120 4.50 -16.23 -8.57
CA MET A 120 3.52 -16.13 -7.48
C MET A 120 3.74 -14.88 -6.64
N TYR A 121 5.00 -14.62 -6.26
CA TYR A 121 5.36 -13.39 -5.55
C TYR A 121 4.96 -12.14 -6.34
N MET A 122 5.31 -12.05 -7.62
CA MET A 122 5.01 -10.90 -8.46
C MET A 122 3.51 -10.69 -8.61
N ASN A 123 2.72 -11.75 -8.79
CA ASN A 123 1.27 -11.66 -8.90
C ASN A 123 0.62 -11.09 -7.63
N VAL A 124 1.06 -11.57 -6.46
CA VAL A 124 0.57 -11.07 -5.17
C VAL A 124 0.96 -9.60 -4.98
N VAL A 125 2.22 -9.25 -5.23
CA VAL A 125 2.72 -7.89 -5.03
C VAL A 125 2.06 -6.89 -5.98
N LYS A 126 1.92 -7.22 -7.28
CA LYS A 126 1.23 -6.33 -8.24
C LYS A 126 -0.19 -6.01 -7.79
N THR A 127 -0.92 -7.04 -7.35
CA THR A 127 -2.27 -6.89 -6.81
C THR A 127 -2.27 -6.01 -5.56
N GLY A 128 -1.34 -6.28 -4.63
CA GLY A 128 -1.24 -5.53 -3.39
C GLY A 128 -0.86 -4.07 -3.58
N LEU A 129 0.12 -3.78 -4.44
CA LEU A 129 0.54 -2.40 -4.76
C LEU A 129 -0.63 -1.61 -5.37
N LYS A 130 -1.40 -2.21 -6.28
CA LYS A 130 -2.58 -1.58 -6.85
C LYS A 130 -3.65 -1.28 -5.79
N GLN A 131 -3.90 -2.21 -4.88
CA GLN A 131 -4.85 -2.02 -3.78
C GLN A 131 -4.41 -0.92 -2.79
N MET A 132 -3.11 -0.86 -2.50
CA MET A 132 -2.51 0.13 -1.58
C MET A 132 -2.40 1.51 -2.21
N ALA A 133 -2.23 1.61 -3.52
CA ALA A 133 -2.19 2.88 -4.24
C ALA A 133 -3.60 3.46 -4.48
N SER A 134 -4.62 2.61 -4.55
CA SER A 134 -6.02 3.03 -4.75
C SER A 134 -6.67 3.54 -3.45
N THR A 135 -6.19 4.67 -2.93
CA THR A 135 -6.64 5.27 -1.65
C THR A 135 -7.81 6.24 -1.82
N TYR A 136 -8.86 5.76 -2.46
CA TYR A 136 -10.10 6.48 -2.67
C TYR A 136 -11.31 5.55 -2.51
N LYS A 137 -12.47 6.13 -2.21
CA LYS A 137 -13.76 5.43 -2.33
C LYS A 137 -14.00 5.09 -3.81
N PRO A 138 -14.20 3.81 -4.18
CA PRO A 138 -14.57 3.43 -5.54
C PRO A 138 -15.88 4.08 -5.98
N ILE A 139 -16.01 4.37 -7.27
CA ILE A 139 -17.29 4.81 -7.86
C ILE A 139 -18.17 3.56 -7.98
N GLY A 140 -19.26 3.54 -7.20
CA GLY A 140 -20.27 2.48 -7.18
C GLY A 140 -21.55 2.99 -6.53
#